data_AF-S3I2L0-F1
#
_entry.id   AF-S3I2L0-F1
#
_cell.length_a   1.000
_cell.length_b   1.000
_cell.length_c   1.000
_cell.angle_alpha   90.00
_cell.angle_beta   90.00
_cell.angle_gamma   90.00
#
_symmetry.space_group_name_H-M   'P 1'
#
loop_
_entity.id
_entity.type
_entity.pdbx_description
1 polymer ?
#
loop_
_entity_poly.entity_id
_entity_poly.type
_entity_poly.pdbx_seq_one_letter_code
_entity_poly.pdbx_strand_id
1 'polypeptide(L)'
;MIDLNDIEDTRKRIKAHILTTPLTHSSSLSSISRVAVYLKLEHPQTTGSFKLCGAFNAILLPSQQERPRGAVAASIGNHGRALSFWRRLCGKIFATAM
;
A
#
# COMPACT_ATOMS: atom_id res chain seq x y z
N MET A 1 -12.22 -12.91 10.64
CA MET A 1 -11.26 -13.79 9.95
C MET A 1 -11.09 -13.20 8.56
N ILE A 2 -9.85 -13.01 8.08
CA ILE A 2 -9.61 -12.47 6.73
C ILE A 2 -9.62 -13.64 5.75
N ASP A 3 -10.39 -13.56 4.67
CA ASP A 3 -10.46 -14.59 3.63
C ASP A 3 -9.94 -14.09 2.26
N LEU A 4 -10.05 -14.94 1.23
CA LEU A 4 -9.63 -14.58 -0.13
C LEU A 4 -10.48 -13.45 -0.73
N ASN A 5 -11.77 -13.37 -0.40
CA ASN A 5 -12.66 -12.33 -0.91
C ASN A 5 -12.25 -10.96 -0.36
N ASP A 6 -11.83 -10.87 0.91
CA ASP A 6 -11.29 -9.63 1.48
C ASP A 6 -10.09 -9.10 0.69
N ILE A 7 -9.20 -10.00 0.23
CA ILE A 7 -8.03 -9.67 -0.58
C ILE A 7 -8.45 -9.24 -1.99
N GLU A 8 -9.37 -9.96 -2.62
CA GLU A 8 -9.87 -9.64 -3.97
C GLU A 8 -10.62 -8.30 -4.00
N ASP A 9 -11.42 -8.01 -2.98
CA ASP A 9 -12.12 -6.74 -2.86
C ASP A 9 -11.18 -5.58 -2.54
N THR A 10 -10.17 -5.82 -1.71
CA THR A 10 -9.07 -4.88 -1.50
C THR A 10 -8.35 -4.59 -2.82
N ARG A 11 -8.01 -5.63 -3.61
CA ARG A 11 -7.36 -5.51 -4.92
C ARG A 11 -8.17 -4.61 -5.84
N LYS A 12 -9.48 -4.84 -5.97
CA LYS A 12 -10.38 -4.00 -6.79
C LYS A 12 -10.37 -2.54 -6.30
N ARG A 13 -10.48 -2.33 -4.98
CA ARG A 13 -10.56 -1.01 -4.34
C ARG A 13 -9.32 -0.15 -4.58
N ILE A 14 -8.12 -0.73 -4.50
CA ILE A 14 -6.86 0.04 -4.56
C ILE A 14 -6.21 0.04 -5.94
N LYS A 15 -6.70 -0.74 -6.91
CA LYS A 15 -6.07 -0.96 -8.23
C LYS A 15 -5.70 0.33 -8.96
N ALA A 16 -6.56 1.35 -8.90
CA ALA A 16 -6.34 2.63 -9.59
C ALA A 16 -5.25 3.52 -8.93
N HIS A 17 -4.72 3.09 -7.79
CA HIS A 17 -3.89 3.92 -6.93
C HIS A 17 -2.52 3.34 -6.60
N ILE A 18 -2.27 2.08 -6.99
CA ILE A 18 -1.02 1.38 -6.73
C ILE A 18 -0.39 0.93 -8.04
N LEU A 19 0.94 0.84 -8.06
CA LEU A 19 1.67 0.25 -9.16
C LEU A 19 1.69 -1.27 -9.06
N THR A 20 1.64 -1.94 -10.20
CA THR A 20 2.04 -3.36 -10.28
C THR A 20 3.56 -3.42 -10.24
N THR A 21 4.10 -3.79 -9.09
CA THR A 21 5.54 -3.83 -8.84
C THR A 21 6.19 -5.06 -9.50
N PRO A 22 7.44 -4.97 -10.00
CA PRO A 22 8.13 -6.09 -10.63
C PRO A 22 8.34 -7.28 -9.69
N LEU A 23 8.34 -8.47 -10.28
CA LEU A 23 8.85 -9.70 -9.67
C LEU A 23 10.09 -10.12 -10.46
N THR A 24 11.27 -9.94 -9.87
CA THR A 24 12.55 -10.07 -10.57
C THR A 24 13.30 -11.30 -10.10
N HIS A 25 13.76 -12.15 -11.00
CA HIS A 25 14.63 -13.28 -10.64
C HIS A 25 15.99 -12.77 -10.14
N SER A 26 16.48 -13.33 -9.03
CA SER A 26 17.80 -12.99 -8.47
C SER A 26 18.78 -14.13 -8.68
N SER A 27 19.61 -14.04 -9.72
CA SER A 27 20.60 -15.08 -10.03
C SER A 27 21.58 -15.34 -8.89
N SER A 28 21.96 -14.28 -8.15
CA SER A 28 22.86 -14.39 -7.00
C SER A 28 22.22 -15.18 -5.85
N LEU A 29 20.99 -14.81 -5.43
CA LEU A 29 20.31 -15.51 -4.35
C LEU A 29 19.90 -16.93 -4.76
N SER A 30 19.54 -17.14 -6.03
CA SER A 30 19.25 -18.47 -6.55
C SER A 30 20.48 -19.38 -6.50
N SER A 31 21.66 -18.85 -6.81
CA SER A 31 22.92 -19.59 -6.71
C SER A 31 23.26 -19.97 -5.26
N ILE A 32 23.12 -19.03 -4.32
CA ILE A 32 23.40 -19.25 -2.89
C ILE A 32 22.45 -20.29 -2.29
N SER A 33 21.16 -20.18 -2.59
CA SER A 33 20.11 -21.03 -2.00
C SER A 33 19.86 -22.33 -2.76
N ARG A 34 20.42 -22.49 -3.96
CA ARG A 34 20.20 -23.62 -4.88
C ARG A 34 18.72 -23.85 -5.25
N VAL A 35 17.90 -22.80 -5.16
CA VAL A 35 16.50 -22.78 -5.60
C VAL A 35 16.22 -21.48 -6.37
N ALA A 36 15.18 -21.44 -7.19
CA ALA A 36 14.84 -20.21 -7.91
C ALA A 36 14.27 -19.15 -6.93
N VAL A 37 15.00 -18.05 -6.74
CA VAL A 37 14.61 -16.93 -5.89
C VAL A 37 14.15 -15.75 -6.73
N TYR A 38 12.97 -15.24 -6.41
CA TYR A 38 12.40 -14.04 -7.02
C TYR A 38 12.19 -12.95 -5.96
N LEU A 39 12.47 -11.71 -6.34
CA LEU A 39 12.33 -10.53 -5.51
C LEU A 39 11.10 -9.76 -5.92
N LYS A 40 10.15 -9.61 -5.01
CA LYS A 40 9.01 -8.70 -5.18
C LYS A 40 9.44 -7.29 -4.78
N LEU A 41 9.71 -6.46 -5.78
CA LEU A 41 10.34 -5.16 -5.58
C LEU A 41 9.28 -4.10 -5.25
N GLU A 42 8.94 -3.93 -3.98
CA GLU A 42 7.93 -2.94 -3.53
C GLU A 42 8.47 -1.51 -3.39
N HIS A 43 9.79 -1.32 -3.44
CA HIS A 43 10.43 0.00 -3.35
C HIS A 43 10.09 0.99 -4.49
N PRO A 44 9.73 0.57 -5.73
CA PRO A 44 9.26 1.48 -6.77
C PRO A 44 7.79 1.90 -6.60
N GLN A 45 7.07 1.39 -5.60
CA GLN A 45 5.71 1.85 -5.29
C GLN A 45 5.73 3.36 -5.02
N THR A 46 4.62 4.07 -5.27
CA THR A 46 4.58 5.55 -5.29
C THR A 46 5.16 6.24 -4.05
N THR A 47 5.09 5.62 -2.87
CA THR A 47 5.65 6.17 -1.62
C THR A 47 6.89 5.44 -1.12
N GLY A 48 7.53 4.65 -1.99
CA GLY A 48 8.76 3.93 -1.72
C GLY A 48 8.59 2.59 -0.99
N SER A 49 7.35 2.11 -0.79
CA SER A 49 7.09 0.82 -0.12
C SER A 49 5.65 0.32 -0.33
N PHE A 50 5.42 -0.94 0.03
CA PHE A 50 4.12 -1.60 0.01
C PHE A 50 3.07 -0.97 0.97
N LYS A 51 3.49 -0.13 1.92
CA LYS A 51 2.57 0.45 2.92
C LYS A 51 1.50 1.35 2.31
N LEU A 52 1.70 1.78 1.05
CA LEU A 52 0.68 2.45 0.26
C LEU A 52 -0.60 1.62 0.12
N CYS A 53 -0.46 0.33 -0.17
CA CYS A 53 -1.59 -0.57 -0.41
C CYS A 53 -2.53 -0.63 0.79
N GLY A 54 -1.96 -0.85 1.98
CA GLY A 54 -2.72 -0.92 3.23
C GLY A 54 -3.32 0.43 3.64
N ALA A 55 -2.56 1.52 3.50
CA ALA A 55 -3.07 2.86 3.81
C ALA A 55 -4.26 3.23 2.93
N PHE A 56 -4.16 3.00 1.62
CA PHE A 56 -5.23 3.32 0.68
C PHE A 56 -6.44 2.42 0.91
N ASN A 57 -6.21 1.14 1.21
CA ASN A 57 -7.29 0.24 1.58
C ASN A 57 -8.07 0.75 2.80
N ALA A 58 -7.38 1.13 3.87
CA ALA A 58 -7.99 1.64 5.09
C ALA A 58 -8.78 2.94 4.88
N ILE A 59 -8.29 3.83 4.00
CA ILE A 59 -8.97 5.10 3.70
C ILE A 59 -10.19 4.91 2.77
N LEU A 60 -10.11 3.95 1.84
CA LEU A 60 -11.16 3.67 0.87
C LEU A 60 -12.20 2.65 1.37
N LEU A 61 -11.91 1.89 2.42
CA LEU A 61 -12.84 0.90 2.94
C LEU A 61 -14.12 1.51 3.55
N PRO A 62 -14.06 2.61 4.34
CA PRO A 62 -15.26 3.24 4.89
C PRO A 62 -16.22 3.76 3.80
N SER A 63 -17.49 3.90 4.17
CA SER A 63 -18.52 4.44 3.29
C SER A 63 -18.25 5.89 2.90
N GLN A 64 -18.91 6.38 1.84
CA GLN A 64 -18.83 7.80 1.46
C GLN A 64 -19.30 8.76 2.56
N GLN A 65 -20.12 8.29 3.51
CA GLN A 65 -20.58 9.09 4.65
C GLN A 65 -19.51 9.17 5.76
N GLU A 66 -18.65 8.17 5.88
CA GLU A 66 -17.60 8.10 6.91
C GLU A 66 -16.29 8.73 6.44
N ARG A 67 -15.95 8.61 5.15
CA ARG A 67 -14.71 9.17 4.56
C ARG A 67 -14.47 10.67 4.82
N PRO A 68 -15.49 11.56 4.84
CA PRO A 68 -15.30 12.98 5.15
C PRO A 68 -14.74 13.24 6.55
N ARG A 69 -14.82 12.27 7.48
CA ARG A 69 -14.31 12.42 8.86
C ARG A 69 -12.78 12.47 8.93
N GLY A 70 -12.07 12.10 7.88
CA GLY A 70 -10.61 12.04 7.90
C GLY A 70 -10.05 10.72 8.44
N ALA A 71 -8.72 10.62 8.51
CA ALA A 71 -8.01 9.48 9.09
C ALA A 71 -6.73 9.95 9.81
N VAL A 72 -6.52 9.53 11.05
CA VAL A 72 -5.32 9.88 11.83
C VAL A 72 -4.44 8.65 11.98
N ALA A 73 -3.12 8.79 11.80
CA ALA A 73 -2.16 7.74 12.10
C ALA A 73 -0.88 8.32 12.73
N ALA A 74 -0.37 7.70 13.78
CA ALA A 74 0.96 8.01 14.31
C ALA A 74 2.00 7.12 13.60
N SER A 75 2.86 7.71 12.77
CA SER A 75 3.88 6.93 12.04
C SER A 75 4.98 7.82 11.47
N ILE A 76 6.16 7.70 12.07
CA ILE A 76 7.41 8.35 11.63
C ILE A 76 8.04 7.74 10.36
N GLY A 77 7.28 6.94 9.58
CA GLY A 77 7.86 6.10 8.52
C GLY A 77 6.96 5.92 7.30
N ASN A 78 7.14 4.78 6.62
CA ASN A 78 6.50 4.48 5.33
C ASN A 78 4.97 4.58 5.32
N HIS A 79 4.31 4.35 6.46
CA HIS A 79 2.85 4.49 6.56
C HIS A 79 2.44 5.96 6.62
N GLY A 80 3.15 6.79 7.40
CA GLY A 80 2.94 8.24 7.42
C GLY A 80 3.15 8.87 6.05
N ARG A 81 4.15 8.40 5.28
CA ARG A 81 4.38 8.81 3.88
C ARG A 81 3.20 8.43 2.98
N ALA A 82 2.68 7.21 3.11
CA ALA A 82 1.50 6.74 2.37
C ALA A 82 0.25 7.60 2.66
N LEU A 83 0.00 7.90 3.94
CA LEU A 83 -1.16 8.69 4.37
C LEU A 83 -1.04 10.15 3.90
N SER A 84 0.15 10.74 4.01
CA SER A 84 0.44 12.10 3.53
C SER A 84 0.28 12.22 2.02
N PHE A 85 0.66 11.18 1.28
CA PHE A 85 0.46 11.13 -0.17
C PHE A 85 -1.03 11.10 -0.53
N TRP A 86 -1.87 10.33 0.18
CA TRP A 86 -3.33 10.35 -0.02
C TRP A 86 -3.93 11.74 0.20
N ARG A 87 -3.53 12.43 1.30
CA ARG A 87 -3.98 13.81 1.59
C ARG A 87 -3.74 14.73 0.39
N ARG A 88 -2.56 14.64 -0.21
CA ARG A 88 -2.17 15.46 -1.37
C ARG A 88 -3.05 15.19 -2.59
N LEU A 89 -3.48 13.95 -2.83
CA LEU A 89 -4.32 13.58 -3.97
C LEU A 89 -5.78 14.05 -3.82
N CYS A 90 -6.36 13.92 -2.62
CA CYS A 90 -7.80 14.11 -2.44
C CYS A 90 -8.21 15.45 -1.83
N GLY A 91 -7.27 16.23 -1.28
CA GLY A 91 -7.49 17.59 -0.78
C GLY A 91 -8.48 17.74 0.39
N LYS A 92 -9.13 16.66 0.86
CA LYS A 92 -10.30 16.72 1.76
C LYS A 92 -10.22 15.86 3.02
N ILE A 93 -9.15 15.08 3.21
CA ILE A 93 -8.99 14.17 4.36
C ILE A 93 -7.93 14.75 5.29
N PHE A 94 -8.29 14.97 6.57
CA PHE A 94 -7.32 15.18 7.63
C PHE A 94 -6.50 13.90 7.75
N ALA A 95 -5.26 13.95 7.28
CA ALA A 95 -4.31 12.86 7.31
C ALA A 95 -3.03 13.43 7.92
N THR A 96 -2.91 13.24 9.23
CA THR A 96 -1.75 13.69 10.01
C THR A 96 -0.91 12.47 10.31
N ALA A 97 0.36 12.50 9.90
CA ALA A 97 1.40 11.60 10.36
C ALA A 97 2.20 12.35 11.43
N MET A 98 2.28 11.77 12.64
CA MET A 98 3.23 12.19 13.69
C MET A 98 4.54 11.45 13.54
#